data_AF-A0A939W5A5-F1
#
_entry.id   AF-A0A939W5A5-F1
#
_cell.length_a   1.000
_cell.length_b   1.000
_cell.length_c   1.000
_cell.angle_alpha   90.00
_cell.angle_beta   90.00
_cell.angle_gamma   90.00
#
_symmetry.space_group_name_H-M   'P 1'
#
loop_
_entity.id
_entity.type
_entity.pdbx_description
1 polymer ?
#
loop_
_entity_poly.entity_id
_entity_poly.type
_entity_poly.pdbx_seq_one_letter_code
_entity_poly.pdbx_strand_id
1 'polypeptide(L)'
;PVLGIDDRRFEYTWVSASEGARWQQVVTNFTDRIHKLGPAPRLENAEPLLQVADMALQPLRPLGTGQNAKLDELKAAIKKHFQDKDLDVVIGWQQADDAAHTVPLFMRSEEDVDKLVWGPFNVNNPATYLNQLIGRDQPQDKLKKVGIVCKGCDSRSVVELLQENLIPRENVVIFALPCEGTFDMARVNQELGRYGKIDSVSFDGQAATIVADGKEHRIAIADCAQGKCYNCAMPLAQHADEAFGEAPAIAGSPVTPPELAMLDKMSLEQRFSFWKGQMDRCIRCYACRNACPMCVCKDYCIAETRDPHFITQEGTVREKLYFQCIHAMHLAGRCTGCGECQRACPVGIPILALRQQIARAVAELFDGYQSGMDPEANPPLLGYEVEEKNIKQREL
;
A
#
# COMPACT_ATOMS: atom_id res chain seq x y z
N PRO A 1 -17.33 -1.90 -12.11
CA PRO A 1 -16.64 -2.71 -11.07
C PRO A 1 -15.17 -3.02 -11.47
N VAL A 2 -14.18 -2.85 -10.58
CA VAL A 2 -12.74 -3.06 -10.91
C VAL A 2 -12.42 -4.50 -11.31
N LEU A 3 -13.20 -5.47 -10.83
CA LEU A 3 -13.04 -6.90 -11.12
C LEU A 3 -13.60 -7.33 -12.47
N GLY A 4 -14.32 -6.46 -13.18
CA GLY A 4 -14.98 -6.83 -14.44
C GLY A 4 -16.31 -7.58 -14.27
N ILE A 5 -16.88 -7.57 -13.07
CA ILE A 5 -18.22 -8.13 -12.81
C ILE A 5 -19.27 -7.23 -13.47
N ASP A 6 -20.20 -7.86 -14.20
CA ASP A 6 -21.39 -7.23 -14.78
C ASP A 6 -22.27 -6.65 -13.66
N ASP A 7 -22.46 -5.34 -13.66
CA ASP A 7 -23.23 -4.62 -12.65
C ASP A 7 -24.71 -5.01 -12.65
N ARG A 8 -25.25 -5.42 -13.80
CA ARG A 8 -26.62 -5.95 -13.90
C ARG A 8 -26.82 -7.25 -13.13
N ARG A 9 -25.74 -7.94 -12.73
CA ARG A 9 -25.79 -9.18 -11.94
C ARG A 9 -25.65 -8.93 -10.44
N PHE A 10 -25.61 -7.67 -10.01
CA PHE A 10 -25.58 -7.27 -8.62
C PHE A 10 -26.75 -6.32 -8.36
N GLU A 11 -27.39 -6.44 -7.20
CA GLU A 11 -28.43 -5.52 -6.75
C GLU A 11 -28.22 -5.32 -5.26
N TYR A 12 -28.10 -4.06 -4.84
CA TYR A 12 -28.07 -3.70 -3.43
C TYR A 12 -29.21 -2.73 -3.17
N THR A 13 -30.16 -3.14 -2.35
CA THR A 13 -31.33 -2.34 -1.99
C THR A 13 -31.74 -2.64 -0.57
N TRP A 14 -32.29 -1.66 0.11
CA TRP A 14 -32.81 -1.83 1.46
C TRP A 14 -34.30 -2.11 1.39
N VAL A 15 -34.74 -3.12 2.12
CA VAL A 15 -36.16 -3.44 2.26
C VAL A 15 -36.45 -3.69 3.73
N SER A 16 -37.35 -2.90 4.31
CA SER A 16 -37.76 -3.12 5.70
C SER A 16 -38.62 -4.37 5.82
N ALA A 17 -38.71 -4.90 7.05
CA ALA A 17 -39.57 -6.04 7.35
C ALA A 17 -41.08 -5.78 7.08
N SER A 18 -41.51 -4.51 7.01
CA SER A 18 -42.90 -4.13 6.72
C SER A 18 -43.17 -3.93 5.21
N GLU A 19 -42.14 -3.90 4.36
CA GLU A 19 -42.24 -3.64 2.92
C GLU A 19 -42.29 -4.94 2.08
N GLY A 20 -43.15 -5.89 2.45
CA GLY A 20 -43.23 -7.21 1.79
C GLY A 20 -43.48 -7.15 0.27
N ALA A 21 -44.30 -6.22 -0.20
CA ALA A 21 -44.56 -6.03 -1.63
C ALA A 21 -43.32 -5.53 -2.39
N ARG A 22 -42.54 -4.61 -1.78
CA ARG A 22 -41.29 -4.12 -2.35
C ARG A 22 -40.26 -5.24 -2.44
N TRP A 23 -40.14 -6.04 -1.37
CA TRP A 23 -39.25 -7.23 -1.37
C TRP A 23 -39.58 -8.15 -2.53
N GLN A 24 -40.86 -8.53 -2.67
CA GLN A 24 -41.31 -9.38 -3.76
C GLN A 24 -40.97 -8.79 -5.13
N GLN A 25 -41.19 -7.50 -5.33
CA GLN A 25 -40.92 -6.82 -6.60
C GLN A 25 -39.41 -6.79 -6.91
N VAL A 26 -38.56 -6.46 -5.94
CA VAL A 26 -37.09 -6.47 -6.07
C VAL A 26 -36.62 -7.85 -6.48
N VAL A 27 -37.01 -8.89 -5.74
CA VAL A 27 -36.58 -10.27 -6.00
C VAL A 27 -37.07 -10.75 -7.36
N THR A 28 -38.33 -10.46 -7.73
CA THR A 28 -38.89 -10.84 -9.04
C THR A 28 -38.13 -10.17 -10.18
N ASN A 29 -37.96 -8.85 -10.11
CA ASN A 29 -37.26 -8.07 -11.14
C ASN A 29 -35.80 -8.52 -11.29
N PHE A 30 -35.11 -8.75 -10.17
CA PHE A 30 -33.74 -9.23 -10.18
C PHE A 30 -33.65 -10.64 -10.79
N THR A 31 -34.52 -11.55 -10.39
CA THR A 31 -34.54 -12.93 -10.91
C THR A 31 -34.81 -12.96 -12.41
N ASP A 32 -35.80 -12.20 -12.88
CA ASP A 32 -36.10 -12.08 -14.32
C ASP A 32 -34.93 -11.50 -15.11
N ARG A 33 -34.23 -10.51 -14.54
CA ARG A 33 -33.02 -9.93 -15.13
C ARG A 33 -31.92 -10.99 -15.24
N ILE A 34 -31.66 -11.75 -14.18
CA ILE A 34 -30.66 -12.83 -14.19
C ILE A 34 -31.02 -13.93 -15.20
N HIS A 35 -32.29 -14.35 -15.28
CA HIS A 35 -32.73 -15.32 -16.27
C HIS A 35 -32.49 -14.85 -17.71
N LYS A 36 -32.79 -13.58 -18.00
CA LYS A 36 -32.53 -12.98 -19.33
C LYS A 36 -31.04 -12.91 -19.66
N LEU A 37 -30.20 -12.65 -18.65
CA LEU A 37 -28.74 -12.59 -18.83
C LEU A 37 -28.11 -13.98 -18.96
N GLY A 38 -28.80 -15.05 -18.56
CA GLY A 38 -28.29 -16.42 -18.59
C GLY A 38 -27.19 -16.69 -17.56
N PRO A 39 -26.49 -17.84 -17.65
CA PRO A 39 -25.44 -18.23 -16.72
C PRO A 39 -24.34 -17.16 -16.59
N ALA A 40 -23.85 -16.93 -15.38
CA ALA A 40 -22.74 -15.99 -15.16
C ALA A 40 -21.45 -16.54 -15.79
N PRO A 41 -20.64 -15.68 -16.45
CA PRO A 41 -19.32 -16.07 -16.94
C PRO A 41 -18.46 -16.59 -15.78
N ARG A 42 -17.77 -17.70 -16.01
CA ARG A 42 -16.79 -18.25 -15.07
C ARG A 42 -15.43 -17.61 -15.32
N LEU A 43 -14.73 -17.23 -14.26
CA LEU A 43 -13.42 -16.60 -14.36
C LEU A 43 -12.42 -17.52 -15.06
N GLU A 44 -12.53 -18.82 -14.84
CA GLU A 44 -11.70 -19.85 -15.42
C GLU A 44 -11.84 -19.95 -16.94
N ASN A 45 -12.96 -19.50 -17.50
CA ASN A 45 -13.25 -19.56 -18.94
C ASN A 45 -12.76 -18.32 -19.69
N ALA A 46 -12.29 -17.28 -19.00
CA ALA A 46 -11.82 -16.06 -19.64
C ALA A 46 -10.43 -16.27 -20.26
N GLU A 47 -10.20 -15.72 -21.45
CA GLU A 47 -8.87 -15.66 -22.05
C GLU A 47 -7.97 -14.75 -21.20
N PRO A 48 -6.73 -15.18 -20.84
CA PRO A 48 -5.89 -14.38 -19.96
C PRO A 48 -5.36 -13.12 -20.67
N LEU A 49 -5.53 -11.96 -20.04
CA LEU A 49 -4.99 -10.68 -20.52
C LEU A 49 -3.86 -10.18 -19.59
N LEU A 50 -2.65 -10.05 -20.12
CA LEU A 50 -1.46 -9.59 -19.38
C LEU A 50 -0.98 -8.23 -19.91
N GLN A 51 -1.81 -7.21 -19.75
CA GLN A 51 -1.44 -5.84 -20.10
C GLN A 51 -0.63 -5.19 -18.98
N VAL A 52 0.41 -4.44 -19.34
CA VAL A 52 1.19 -3.61 -18.41
C VAL A 52 0.78 -2.15 -18.61
N ALA A 53 0.66 -1.41 -17.51
CA ALA A 53 0.28 0.00 -17.58
C ALA A 53 1.40 0.81 -18.23
N ASP A 54 1.01 1.79 -19.06
CA ASP A 54 1.93 2.81 -19.54
C ASP A 54 2.28 3.74 -18.36
N MET A 55 3.58 3.81 -18.07
CA MET A 55 4.14 4.56 -16.96
C MET A 55 4.65 5.93 -17.38
N ALA A 56 4.38 6.37 -18.62
CA ALA A 56 4.71 7.69 -19.15
C ALA A 56 3.97 8.86 -18.47
N LEU A 57 3.40 8.66 -17.28
CA LEU A 57 2.83 9.74 -16.50
C LEU A 57 3.93 10.66 -15.99
N GLN A 58 3.71 11.96 -16.15
CA GLN A 58 4.53 12.97 -15.49
C GLN A 58 4.27 12.90 -13.98
N PRO A 59 5.34 12.78 -13.15
CA PRO A 59 5.18 12.83 -11.70
C PRO A 59 4.46 14.12 -11.24
N LEU A 60 3.58 13.99 -10.25
CA LEU A 60 2.88 15.10 -9.57
C LEU A 60 3.83 16.14 -8.94
N ARG A 61 5.08 15.74 -8.71
CA ARG A 61 6.15 16.61 -8.25
C ARG A 61 7.45 16.13 -8.86
N PRO A 62 8.47 16.99 -9.01
CA PRO A 62 9.81 16.54 -9.34
C PRO A 62 10.27 15.40 -8.41
N LEU A 63 10.80 14.34 -9.01
CA LEU A 63 11.46 13.24 -8.31
C LEU A 63 12.96 13.39 -8.54
N GLY A 64 13.75 13.20 -7.49
CA GLY A 64 15.19 13.32 -7.60
C GLY A 64 15.64 14.75 -7.81
N THR A 65 15.22 15.66 -6.93
CA THR A 65 15.53 17.09 -7.03
C THR A 65 16.92 17.47 -6.53
N GLY A 66 17.69 16.52 -5.99
CA GLY A 66 18.93 16.82 -5.28
C GLY A 66 18.73 17.58 -3.96
N GLN A 67 17.49 17.71 -3.46
CA GLN A 67 17.26 18.17 -2.10
C GLN A 67 17.83 17.15 -1.12
N ASN A 68 18.74 17.61 -0.26
CA ASN A 68 19.43 16.73 0.67
C ASN A 68 18.60 16.56 1.94
N ALA A 69 18.06 15.35 2.09
CA ALA A 69 17.66 14.83 3.39
C ALA A 69 18.83 14.98 4.36
N LYS A 70 18.58 15.61 5.51
CA LYS A 70 19.62 15.90 6.49
C LYS A 70 19.88 14.70 7.40
N LEU A 71 20.40 13.62 6.80
CA LEU A 71 20.60 12.34 7.47
C LEU A 71 21.51 12.47 8.71
N ASP A 72 22.55 13.30 8.65
CA ASP A 72 23.45 13.50 9.79
C ASP A 72 22.77 14.17 10.98
N GLU A 73 21.87 15.14 10.74
CA GLU A 73 21.07 15.78 11.79
C GLU A 73 20.08 14.77 12.40
N LEU A 74 19.44 13.94 11.57
CA LEU A 74 18.59 12.85 12.04
C LEU A 74 19.39 11.84 12.90
N LYS A 75 20.56 11.40 12.44
CA LYS A 75 21.42 10.47 13.18
C LYS A 75 21.81 11.04 14.54
N ALA A 76 22.19 12.33 14.58
CA ALA A 76 22.53 13.00 15.82
C ALA A 76 21.33 13.04 16.80
N ALA A 77 20.12 13.32 16.30
CA ALA A 77 18.90 13.31 17.10
C ALA A 77 18.60 11.92 17.66
N ILE A 78 18.67 10.87 16.84
CA ILE A 78 18.45 9.48 17.29
C ILE A 78 19.49 9.08 18.35
N LYS A 79 20.77 9.42 18.16
CA LYS A 79 21.82 9.14 19.17
C LYS A 79 21.52 9.82 20.50
N LYS A 80 21.05 11.07 20.46
CA LYS A 80 20.63 11.80 21.66
C LYS A 80 19.48 11.07 22.38
N HIS A 81 18.45 10.62 21.67
CA HIS A 81 17.36 9.81 22.27
C HIS A 81 17.86 8.55 22.97
N PHE A 82 18.90 7.89 22.44
CA PHE A 82 19.52 6.74 23.12
C PHE A 82 20.33 7.13 24.35
N GLN A 83 21.05 8.27 24.31
CA GLN A 83 21.80 8.80 25.45
C GLN A 83 20.87 9.18 26.61
N ASP A 84 19.75 9.82 26.28
CA ASP A 84 18.71 10.24 27.22
C ASP A 84 17.86 9.05 27.71
N LYS A 85 18.01 7.86 27.07
CA LYS A 85 17.26 6.63 27.33
C LYS A 85 15.74 6.79 27.12
N ASP A 86 15.38 7.61 26.15
CA ASP A 86 13.99 7.90 25.79
C ASP A 86 13.41 6.87 24.82
N LEU A 87 14.26 6.17 24.06
CA LEU A 87 13.86 5.17 23.09
C LEU A 87 14.57 3.83 23.33
N ASP A 88 13.82 2.74 23.28
CA ASP A 88 14.34 1.37 23.39
C ASP A 88 14.83 0.80 22.05
N VAL A 89 14.27 1.32 20.96
CA VAL A 89 14.61 0.90 19.60
C VAL A 89 14.18 1.97 18.60
N VAL A 90 14.97 2.18 17.54
CA VAL A 90 14.57 2.99 16.39
C VAL A 90 14.60 2.13 15.13
N ILE A 91 13.55 2.20 14.31
CA ILE A 91 13.42 1.43 13.08
C ILE A 91 13.72 2.31 11.87
N GLY A 92 14.60 1.85 10.99
CA GLY A 92 14.94 2.51 9.74
C GLY A 92 15.40 1.50 8.69
N TRP A 93 16.44 1.85 7.93
CA TRP A 93 17.01 0.98 6.89
C TRP A 93 18.53 0.92 7.00
N GLN A 94 19.10 -0.21 6.64
CA GLN A 94 20.53 -0.40 6.40
C GLN A 94 20.74 -0.98 5.00
N GLN A 95 21.97 -0.89 4.51
CA GLN A 95 22.37 -1.59 3.29
C GLN A 95 22.21 -3.11 3.48
N ALA A 96 21.73 -3.79 2.45
CA ALA A 96 21.67 -5.25 2.40
C ALA A 96 23.04 -5.84 2.03
N ASP A 97 23.07 -7.13 1.69
CA ASP A 97 24.29 -7.81 1.21
C ASP A 97 24.77 -7.27 -0.16
N ASP A 98 23.89 -6.59 -0.91
CA ASP A 98 24.21 -5.92 -2.17
C ASP A 98 23.95 -4.42 -2.13
N ALA A 99 24.59 -3.69 -3.05
CA ALA A 99 24.59 -2.24 -3.05
C ALA A 99 23.27 -1.58 -3.52
N ALA A 100 22.36 -2.33 -4.13
CA ALA A 100 21.10 -1.83 -4.67
C ALA A 100 19.87 -2.20 -3.84
N HIS A 101 20.05 -2.81 -2.67
CA HIS A 101 18.95 -3.12 -1.76
C HIS A 101 19.22 -2.60 -0.35
N THR A 102 18.13 -2.29 0.33
CA THR A 102 18.13 -1.99 1.76
C THR A 102 17.21 -2.95 2.48
N VAL A 103 17.52 -3.19 3.75
CA VAL A 103 16.69 -4.01 4.65
C VAL A 103 16.35 -3.20 5.89
N PRO A 104 15.26 -3.52 6.59
CA PRO A 104 14.92 -2.90 7.87
C PRO A 104 16.06 -3.01 8.88
N LEU A 105 16.37 -1.90 9.54
CA LEU A 105 17.36 -1.80 10.61
C LEU A 105 16.64 -1.52 11.92
N PHE A 106 16.97 -2.29 12.97
CA PHE A 106 16.48 -2.08 14.33
C PHE A 106 17.64 -1.60 15.19
N MET A 107 17.75 -0.28 15.36
CA MET A 107 18.81 0.36 16.13
C MET A 107 18.51 0.26 17.62
N ARG A 108 19.47 -0.21 18.43
CA ARG A 108 19.35 -0.27 19.90
C ARG A 108 20.48 0.42 20.64
N SER A 109 21.42 1.00 19.89
CA SER A 109 22.58 1.72 20.40
C SER A 109 23.00 2.81 19.41
N GLU A 110 23.85 3.71 19.86
CA GLU A 110 24.43 4.75 18.99
C GLU A 110 25.23 4.17 17.82
N GLU A 111 25.91 3.04 18.03
CA GLU A 111 26.68 2.35 16.98
C GLU A 111 25.78 1.80 15.87
N ASP A 112 24.56 1.36 16.20
CA ASP A 112 23.61 0.92 15.17
C ASP A 112 23.14 2.09 14.30
N VAL A 113 23.09 3.31 14.84
CA VAL A 113 22.67 4.52 14.10
C VAL A 113 23.61 4.82 12.94
N ASP A 114 24.89 4.46 13.06
CA ASP A 114 25.86 4.69 11.99
C ASP A 114 25.54 3.86 10.73
N LYS A 115 24.87 2.71 10.89
CA LYS A 115 24.41 1.83 9.80
C LYS A 115 23.16 2.36 9.08
N LEU A 116 22.47 3.36 9.63
CA LEU A 116 21.27 3.93 9.02
C LEU A 116 21.61 4.57 7.67
N VAL A 117 20.89 4.16 6.63
CA VAL A 117 21.01 4.71 5.28
C VAL A 117 19.69 5.35 4.84
N TRP A 118 19.78 6.36 3.99
CA TRP A 118 18.63 7.04 3.37
C TRP A 118 18.88 7.23 1.88
N GLY A 119 17.89 6.90 1.06
CA GLY A 119 17.98 7.02 -0.38
C GLY A 119 16.83 6.34 -1.13
N PRO A 120 16.93 6.26 -2.46
CA PRO A 120 15.85 5.75 -3.30
C PRO A 120 15.65 4.23 -3.20
N PHE A 121 16.53 3.52 -2.51
CA PHE A 121 16.43 2.08 -2.26
C PHE A 121 15.72 1.74 -0.94
N ASN A 122 15.32 2.74 -0.14
CA ASN A 122 14.57 2.59 1.11
C ASN A 122 13.09 2.26 0.82
N VAL A 123 12.84 1.11 0.21
CA VAL A 123 11.53 0.75 -0.34
C VAL A 123 10.54 0.27 0.73
N ASN A 124 11.02 -0.46 1.75
CA ASN A 124 10.15 -1.05 2.78
C ASN A 124 9.41 0.02 3.58
N ASN A 125 8.19 -0.30 4.03
CA ASN A 125 7.48 0.49 5.03
C ASN A 125 7.74 -0.08 6.44
N PRO A 126 8.49 0.63 7.31
CA PRO A 126 8.86 0.14 8.64
C PRO A 126 7.68 0.04 9.61
N ALA A 127 6.53 0.68 9.30
CA ALA A 127 5.34 0.62 10.15
C ALA A 127 4.80 -0.81 10.34
N THR A 128 5.14 -1.75 9.44
CA THR A 128 4.74 -3.16 9.56
C THR A 128 5.24 -3.86 10.83
N TYR A 129 6.29 -3.32 11.45
CA TYR A 129 6.89 -3.87 12.66
C TYR A 129 6.33 -3.29 13.95
N LEU A 130 5.61 -2.16 13.89
CA LEU A 130 5.13 -1.46 15.10
C LEU A 130 4.18 -2.32 15.91
N ASN A 131 3.19 -2.96 15.28
CA ASN A 131 2.23 -3.81 15.99
C ASN A 131 2.90 -5.00 16.70
N GLN A 132 4.02 -5.50 16.19
CA GLN A 132 4.77 -6.59 16.83
C GLN A 132 5.60 -6.13 18.03
N LEU A 133 5.92 -4.83 18.13
CA LEU A 133 6.74 -4.29 19.20
C LEU A 133 5.91 -3.62 20.29
N ILE A 134 4.80 -2.97 19.89
CA ILE A 134 3.99 -2.11 20.76
C ILE A 134 2.48 -2.24 20.48
N GLY A 135 2.06 -3.30 19.77
CA GLY A 135 0.63 -3.54 19.52
C GLY A 135 -0.11 -4.06 20.73
N ARG A 136 -1.44 -4.19 20.60
CA ARG A 136 -2.34 -4.66 21.67
C ARG A 136 -2.03 -6.05 22.21
N ASP A 137 -1.42 -6.91 21.39
CA ASP A 137 -1.07 -8.28 21.78
C ASP A 137 0.21 -8.34 22.65
N GLN A 138 0.90 -7.21 22.85
CA GLN A 138 2.10 -7.13 23.70
C GLN A 138 1.72 -6.88 25.18
N PRO A 139 2.57 -7.28 26.14
CA PRO A 139 2.37 -6.95 27.55
C PRO A 139 2.36 -5.43 27.78
N GLN A 140 1.20 -4.89 28.12
CA GLN A 140 0.95 -3.43 28.17
C GLN A 140 1.81 -2.72 29.23
N ASP A 141 2.21 -3.41 30.29
CA ASP A 141 3.11 -2.91 31.33
C ASP A 141 4.59 -2.85 30.91
N LYS A 142 4.93 -3.41 29.75
CA LYS A 142 6.32 -3.54 29.25
C LYS A 142 6.47 -3.09 27.81
N LEU A 143 5.57 -2.22 27.33
CA LEU A 143 5.67 -1.67 25.99
C LEU A 143 6.95 -0.85 25.87
N LYS A 144 7.66 -1.10 24.77
CA LYS A 144 8.85 -0.33 24.40
C LYS A 144 8.46 1.06 23.93
N LYS A 145 9.35 2.03 24.07
CA LYS A 145 9.29 3.28 23.30
C LYS A 145 10.05 3.10 21.99
N VAL A 146 9.35 3.28 20.88
CA VAL A 146 9.84 2.96 19.54
C VAL A 146 9.96 4.24 18.71
N GLY A 147 11.16 4.53 18.23
CA GLY A 147 11.37 5.48 17.15
C GLY A 147 11.12 4.85 15.79
N ILE A 148 10.60 5.61 14.84
CA ILE A 148 10.45 5.16 13.45
C ILE A 148 10.89 6.27 12.49
N VAL A 149 11.80 5.94 11.58
CA VAL A 149 12.21 6.82 10.48
C VAL A 149 11.24 6.60 9.32
N CYS A 150 10.59 7.65 8.84
CA CYS A 150 9.50 7.59 7.90
C CYS A 150 9.74 8.44 6.64
N LYS A 151 9.38 7.88 5.49
CA LYS A 151 8.94 8.66 4.32
C LYS A 151 7.51 9.18 4.56
N GLY A 152 7.05 10.17 3.80
CA GLY A 152 5.67 10.64 3.93
C GLY A 152 4.60 9.56 3.70
N CYS A 153 4.84 8.58 2.82
CA CYS A 153 3.92 7.45 2.67
C CYS A 153 3.97 6.43 3.82
N ASP A 154 5.09 6.33 4.54
CA ASP A 154 5.23 5.45 5.70
C ASP A 154 4.51 6.04 6.91
N SER A 155 4.62 7.36 7.11
CA SER A 155 3.98 8.06 8.24
C SER A 155 2.47 7.92 8.21
N ARG A 156 1.85 7.90 7.02
CA ARG A 156 0.41 7.63 6.89
C ARG A 156 0.04 6.28 7.49
N SER A 157 0.87 5.25 7.32
CA SER A 157 0.64 3.95 7.94
C SER A 157 0.79 4.01 9.45
N VAL A 158 1.68 4.84 9.99
CA VAL A 158 1.76 5.06 11.44
C VAL A 158 0.49 5.74 11.95
N VAL A 159 0.03 6.80 11.27
CA VAL A 159 -1.20 7.52 11.60
C VAL A 159 -2.41 6.60 11.58
N GLU A 160 -2.56 5.75 10.56
CA GLU A 160 -3.67 4.80 10.50
C GLU A 160 -3.65 3.79 11.66
N LEU A 161 -2.47 3.27 12.05
CA LEU A 161 -2.35 2.41 13.23
C LEU A 161 -2.77 3.14 14.52
N LEU A 162 -2.49 4.44 14.62
CA LEU A 162 -2.92 5.27 15.75
C LEU A 162 -4.43 5.50 15.75
N GLN A 163 -5.02 5.85 14.61
CA GLN A 163 -6.47 6.06 14.44
C GLN A 163 -7.28 4.82 14.84
N GLU A 164 -6.80 3.64 14.47
CA GLU A 164 -7.43 2.37 14.85
C GLU A 164 -7.11 1.92 16.28
N ASN A 165 -6.34 2.72 17.03
CA ASN A 165 -5.84 2.43 18.37
C ASN A 165 -5.07 1.10 18.42
N LEU A 166 -4.40 0.71 17.34
CA LEU A 166 -3.63 -0.55 17.27
C LEU A 166 -2.28 -0.43 17.96
N ILE A 167 -1.75 0.80 18.05
CA ILE A 167 -0.54 1.14 18.79
C ILE A 167 -0.79 2.37 19.67
N PRO A 168 -0.14 2.47 20.85
CA PRO A 168 -0.23 3.65 21.70
C PRO A 168 0.63 4.81 21.17
N ARG A 169 0.09 6.03 21.17
CA ARG A 169 0.77 7.23 20.66
C ARG A 169 2.01 7.58 21.48
N GLU A 170 1.93 7.41 22.79
CA GLU A 170 2.97 7.69 23.78
C GLU A 170 4.18 6.76 23.68
N ASN A 171 4.05 5.65 22.97
CA ASN A 171 5.10 4.67 22.73
C ASN A 171 5.79 4.82 21.36
N VAL A 172 5.43 5.85 20.57
CA VAL A 172 5.99 6.08 19.24
C VAL A 172 6.60 7.47 19.13
N VAL A 173 7.80 7.56 18.55
CA VAL A 173 8.39 8.82 18.09
C VAL A 173 8.60 8.72 16.58
N ILE A 174 8.03 9.66 15.83
CA ILE A 174 8.06 9.68 14.36
C ILE A 174 9.15 10.64 13.90
N PHE A 175 10.22 10.09 13.34
CA PHE A 175 11.25 10.84 12.65
C PHE A 175 10.97 10.88 11.15
N ALA A 176 11.16 12.04 10.51
CA ALA A 176 10.86 12.20 9.09
C ALA A 176 12.01 12.81 8.30
N LEU A 177 12.20 12.31 7.08
CA LEU A 177 13.08 12.88 6.06
C LEU A 177 12.31 13.07 4.75
N PRO A 178 12.63 14.10 3.95
CA PRO A 178 12.03 14.30 2.65
C PRO A 178 12.42 13.16 1.70
N CYS A 179 11.43 12.61 1.02
CA CYS A 179 11.58 11.50 0.09
C CYS A 179 11.61 12.01 -1.36
N GLU A 180 12.61 11.59 -2.13
CA GLU A 180 12.76 11.96 -3.55
C GLU A 180 12.15 10.92 -4.51
N GLY A 181 11.41 9.95 -3.97
CA GLY A 181 10.94 8.78 -4.69
C GLY A 181 11.77 7.54 -4.36
N THR A 182 11.24 6.37 -4.72
CA THR A 182 11.89 5.08 -4.50
C THR A 182 11.89 4.27 -5.78
N PHE A 183 12.98 3.55 -6.07
CA PHE A 183 13.11 2.75 -7.28
C PHE A 183 12.16 1.55 -7.31
N ASP A 184 11.67 1.25 -8.51
CA ASP A 184 11.08 -0.02 -8.89
C ASP A 184 12.19 -0.93 -9.45
N MET A 185 12.64 -1.89 -8.63
CA MET A 185 13.74 -2.77 -9.02
C MET A 185 13.42 -3.62 -10.26
N ALA A 186 12.14 -3.86 -10.59
CA ALA A 186 11.79 -4.56 -11.81
C ALA A 186 12.16 -3.73 -13.06
N ARG A 187 12.01 -2.39 -13.00
CA ARG A 187 12.40 -1.48 -14.09
C ARG A 187 13.90 -1.26 -14.12
N VAL A 188 14.51 -1.06 -12.95
CA VAL A 188 15.97 -0.99 -12.84
C VAL A 188 16.61 -2.23 -13.47
N ASN A 189 16.11 -3.43 -13.15
CA ASN A 189 16.60 -4.67 -13.75
C ASN A 189 16.39 -4.78 -15.27
N GLN A 190 15.35 -4.13 -15.83
CA GLN A 190 15.18 -4.05 -17.29
C GLN A 190 16.28 -3.19 -17.92
N GLU A 191 16.64 -2.07 -17.30
CA GLU A 191 17.73 -1.18 -17.77
C GLU A 191 19.13 -1.79 -17.60
N LEU A 192 19.35 -2.54 -16.51
CA LEU A 192 20.60 -3.26 -16.28
C LEU A 192 20.74 -4.46 -17.23
N GLY A 193 19.63 -5.08 -17.62
CA GLY A 193 19.62 -6.33 -18.36
C GLY A 193 20.07 -7.51 -17.48
N ARG A 194 20.71 -8.51 -18.09
CA ARG A 194 21.22 -9.67 -17.35
C ARG A 194 22.58 -9.34 -16.73
N TYR A 195 22.66 -9.45 -15.40
CA TYR A 195 23.90 -9.32 -14.63
C TYR A 195 24.03 -10.45 -13.59
N GLY A 196 25.26 -10.72 -13.15
CA GLY A 196 25.59 -11.67 -12.10
C GLY A 196 25.70 -11.02 -10.72
N LYS A 197 26.24 -9.80 -10.64
CA LYS A 197 26.31 -9.02 -9.40
C LYS A 197 26.28 -7.51 -9.66
N ILE A 198 25.96 -6.77 -8.60
CA ILE A 198 26.09 -5.31 -8.55
C ILE A 198 27.37 -5.01 -7.78
N ASP A 199 28.31 -4.33 -8.43
CA ASP A 199 29.62 -4.00 -7.87
C ASP A 199 29.54 -2.75 -6.98
N SER A 200 28.79 -1.74 -7.40
CA SER A 200 28.62 -0.50 -6.66
C SER A 200 27.37 0.26 -7.09
N VAL A 201 26.89 1.12 -6.18
CA VAL A 201 25.81 2.05 -6.43
C VAL A 201 26.16 3.39 -5.80
N SER A 202 25.95 4.47 -6.53
CA SER A 202 25.98 5.84 -6.00
C SER A 202 24.77 6.61 -6.48
N PHE A 203 24.21 7.45 -5.62
CA PHE A 203 23.06 8.30 -5.96
C PHE A 203 23.44 9.77 -5.75
N ASP A 204 23.26 10.59 -6.78
CA ASP A 204 23.62 12.02 -6.76
C ASP A 204 22.44 12.94 -6.43
N GLY A 205 21.32 12.36 -6.01
CA GLY A 205 20.09 13.11 -5.73
C GLY A 205 19.11 13.11 -6.89
N GLN A 206 19.50 12.74 -8.12
CA GLN A 206 18.60 12.66 -9.28
C GLN A 206 18.65 11.30 -9.97
N ALA A 207 19.84 10.71 -10.08
CA ALA A 207 20.06 9.45 -10.75
C ALA A 207 20.97 8.53 -9.92
N ALA A 208 20.70 7.23 -10.02
CA ALA A 208 21.62 6.22 -9.53
C ALA A 208 22.59 5.83 -10.64
N THR A 209 23.88 5.89 -10.35
CA THR A 209 24.91 5.21 -11.12
C THR A 209 25.11 3.83 -10.51
N ILE A 210 24.75 2.79 -11.25
CA ILE A 210 24.86 1.38 -10.86
C ILE A 210 25.91 0.73 -11.74
N VAL A 211 26.93 0.13 -11.12
CA VAL A 211 27.91 -0.69 -11.82
C VAL A 211 27.54 -2.16 -11.64
N ALA A 212 27.16 -2.82 -12.73
CA ALA A 212 26.78 -4.24 -12.75
C ALA A 212 27.74 -5.01 -13.67
N ASP A 213 28.42 -6.02 -13.13
CA ASP A 213 29.49 -6.77 -13.80
C ASP A 213 30.52 -5.85 -14.52
N GLY A 214 30.92 -4.76 -13.87
CA GLY A 214 31.84 -3.76 -14.43
C GLY A 214 31.25 -2.80 -15.46
N LYS A 215 29.97 -2.95 -15.84
CA LYS A 215 29.28 -2.04 -16.76
C LYS A 215 28.53 -0.97 -15.97
N GLU A 216 28.76 0.29 -16.32
CA GLU A 216 28.09 1.43 -15.71
C GLU A 216 26.72 1.70 -16.36
N HIS A 217 25.71 1.91 -15.53
CA HIS A 217 24.36 2.31 -15.91
C HIS A 217 23.94 3.53 -15.08
N ARG A 218 23.49 4.59 -15.74
CA ARG A 218 22.95 5.78 -15.08
C ARG A 218 21.44 5.82 -15.27
N ILE A 219 20.70 5.73 -14.17
CA ILE A 219 19.24 5.59 -14.17
C ILE A 219 18.61 6.72 -13.36
N ALA A 220 17.83 7.58 -13.99
CA ALA A 220 17.11 8.63 -13.30
C ALA A 220 15.95 8.06 -12.47
N ILE A 221 15.75 8.59 -11.26
CA ILE A 221 14.63 8.15 -10.40
C ILE A 221 13.28 8.43 -11.05
N ALA A 222 13.14 9.50 -11.83
CA ALA A 222 11.92 9.85 -12.53
C ALA A 222 11.45 8.78 -13.54
N ASP A 223 12.38 8.01 -14.10
CA ASP A 223 12.08 7.00 -15.13
C ASP A 223 11.77 5.62 -14.52
N CYS A 224 12.41 5.31 -13.39
CA CYS A 224 12.34 4.01 -12.74
C CYS A 224 11.72 4.04 -11.34
N ALA A 225 10.95 5.06 -10.98
CA ALA A 225 10.27 5.10 -9.70
C ALA A 225 9.14 4.07 -9.60
N GLN A 226 8.76 3.71 -8.37
CA GLN A 226 7.56 2.93 -8.10
C GLN A 226 6.31 3.71 -8.53
N GLY A 227 5.29 3.01 -9.05
CA GLY A 227 4.05 3.62 -9.53
C GLY A 227 3.38 4.58 -8.54
N LYS A 228 3.47 4.28 -7.23
CA LYS A 228 2.95 5.14 -6.15
C LYS A 228 3.62 6.54 -6.11
N CYS A 229 4.89 6.64 -6.52
CA CYS A 229 5.67 7.88 -6.43
C CYS A 229 5.23 8.91 -7.46
N TYR A 230 4.74 8.49 -8.62
CA TYR A 230 4.26 9.40 -9.68
C TYR A 230 3.05 10.24 -9.24
N ASN A 231 2.27 9.77 -8.27
CA ASN A 231 1.11 10.49 -7.75
C ASN A 231 1.29 10.91 -6.26
N CYS A 232 2.53 10.96 -5.79
CA CYS A 232 2.83 11.25 -4.38
C CYS A 232 2.69 12.74 -4.08
N ALA A 233 1.62 13.09 -3.35
CA ALA A 233 1.37 14.43 -2.82
C ALA A 233 1.92 14.64 -1.39
N MET A 234 2.76 13.73 -0.88
CA MET A 234 3.28 13.79 0.48
C MET A 234 4.75 13.35 0.52
N PRO A 235 5.68 14.20 0.03
CA PRO A 235 7.10 13.89 0.04
C PRO A 235 7.73 13.84 1.43
N LEU A 236 7.14 14.53 2.41
CA LEU A 236 7.54 14.55 3.82
C LEU A 236 6.32 14.18 4.66
N ALA A 237 6.55 13.54 5.81
CA ALA A 237 5.48 13.23 6.75
C ALA A 237 4.76 14.51 7.19
N GLN A 238 3.43 14.52 7.09
CA GLN A 238 2.61 15.62 7.65
C GLN A 238 2.56 15.58 9.18
N HIS A 239 2.60 14.36 9.73
CA HIS A 239 2.64 14.09 11.17
C HIS A 239 3.98 13.46 11.51
N ALA A 240 4.87 14.25 12.10
CA ALA A 240 6.16 13.82 12.62
C ALA A 240 6.47 14.57 13.92
N ASP A 241 7.15 13.90 14.85
CA ASP A 241 7.67 14.53 16.06
C ASP A 241 8.92 15.36 15.74
N GLU A 242 9.79 14.81 14.87
CA GLU A 242 11.01 15.45 14.43
C GLU A 242 11.20 15.26 12.92
N ALA A 243 11.36 16.35 12.18
CA ALA A 243 11.55 16.32 10.73
C ALA A 243 12.83 17.06 10.35
N PHE A 244 13.62 16.48 9.43
CA PHE A 244 14.92 17.02 9.05
C PHE A 244 15.00 17.22 7.53
N GLY A 245 15.25 18.47 7.12
CA GLY A 245 15.25 18.87 5.71
C GLY A 245 13.88 19.36 5.23
N GLU A 246 13.85 19.84 3.99
CA GLU A 246 12.68 20.46 3.38
C GLU A 246 12.09 19.55 2.31
N ALA A 247 10.76 19.57 2.19
CA ALA A 247 10.06 18.77 1.21
C ALA A 247 10.03 19.48 -0.16
N PRO A 248 10.15 18.74 -1.28
CA PRO A 248 9.99 19.33 -2.61
C PRO A 248 8.57 19.87 -2.78
N ALA A 249 8.47 20.98 -3.52
CA ALA A 249 7.18 21.58 -3.86
C ALA A 249 6.34 20.63 -4.71
N ILE A 250 5.06 20.55 -4.40
CA ILE A 250 4.09 19.76 -5.17
C ILE A 250 3.56 20.65 -6.30
N ALA A 251 3.60 20.14 -7.53
CA ALA A 251 3.19 20.88 -8.72
C ALA A 251 1.95 20.22 -9.35
N GLY A 252 0.78 20.82 -9.17
CA GLY A 252 -0.47 20.36 -9.78
C GLY A 252 -1.33 19.52 -8.83
N SER A 253 -2.23 18.72 -9.41
CA SER A 253 -3.26 17.98 -8.68
C SER A 253 -3.11 16.48 -8.88
N PRO A 254 -3.38 15.66 -7.85
CA PRO A 254 -3.34 14.21 -7.98
C PRO A 254 -4.19 13.71 -9.15
N VAL A 255 -3.65 12.75 -9.91
CA VAL A 255 -4.34 12.07 -11.02
C VAL A 255 -4.61 10.61 -10.67
N THR A 256 -5.44 9.94 -11.47
CA THR A 256 -5.60 8.49 -11.32
C THR A 256 -4.26 7.79 -11.60
N PRO A 257 -3.76 6.94 -10.68
CA PRO A 257 -2.53 6.18 -10.89
C PRO A 257 -2.58 5.33 -12.17
N PRO A 258 -1.44 5.09 -12.83
CA PRO A 258 -1.41 4.53 -14.19
C PRO A 258 -2.04 3.14 -14.28
N GLU A 259 -1.81 2.27 -13.30
CA GLU A 259 -2.42 0.94 -13.27
C GLU A 259 -3.94 1.00 -13.11
N LEU A 260 -4.46 1.93 -12.29
CA LEU A 260 -5.90 2.12 -12.14
C LEU A 260 -6.52 2.76 -13.38
N ALA A 261 -5.84 3.76 -13.97
CA ALA A 261 -6.28 4.41 -15.21
C ALA A 261 -6.32 3.44 -16.40
N MET A 262 -5.39 2.49 -16.46
CA MET A 262 -5.41 1.39 -17.44
C MET A 262 -6.66 0.52 -17.24
N LEU A 263 -6.97 0.12 -16.02
CA LEU A 263 -8.18 -0.66 -15.72
C LEU A 263 -9.46 0.12 -16.02
N ASP A 264 -9.48 1.43 -15.78
CA ASP A 264 -10.64 2.28 -16.06
C ASP A 264 -11.00 2.29 -17.55
N LYS A 265 -10.00 2.24 -18.44
CA LYS A 265 -10.18 2.18 -19.89
C LYS A 265 -10.61 0.81 -20.42
N MET A 266 -10.52 -0.25 -19.61
CA MET A 266 -10.93 -1.61 -20.00
C MET A 266 -12.44 -1.80 -19.87
N SER A 267 -13.02 -2.56 -20.80
CA SER A 267 -14.37 -3.12 -20.66
C SER A 267 -14.47 -4.08 -19.46
N LEU A 268 -15.68 -4.40 -19.01
CA LEU A 268 -15.86 -5.35 -17.91
C LEU A 268 -15.26 -6.73 -18.24
N GLU A 269 -15.45 -7.22 -19.48
CA GLU A 269 -14.86 -8.47 -19.95
C GLU A 269 -13.33 -8.43 -19.98
N GLN A 270 -12.74 -7.31 -20.41
CA GLN A 270 -11.28 -7.11 -20.40
C GLN A 270 -10.73 -7.09 -18.97
N ARG A 271 -11.43 -6.44 -18.02
CA ARG A 271 -11.02 -6.45 -16.59
C ARG A 271 -11.09 -7.86 -16.01
N PHE A 272 -12.13 -8.62 -16.35
CA PHE A 272 -12.28 -10.00 -15.89
C PHE A 272 -11.15 -10.89 -16.42
N SER A 273 -10.86 -10.78 -17.73
CA SER A 273 -9.74 -11.43 -18.42
C SER A 273 -8.37 -11.02 -17.86
N PHE A 274 -8.23 -9.75 -17.49
CA PHE A 274 -7.04 -9.21 -16.86
C PHE A 274 -6.79 -9.86 -15.50
N TRP A 275 -7.78 -9.85 -14.61
CA TRP A 275 -7.63 -10.46 -13.29
C TRP A 275 -7.44 -11.97 -13.37
N LYS A 276 -8.08 -12.66 -14.33
CA LYS A 276 -7.77 -14.06 -14.63
C LYS A 276 -6.28 -14.23 -14.93
N GLY A 277 -5.73 -13.47 -15.87
CA GLY A 277 -4.32 -13.55 -16.26
C GLY A 277 -3.37 -13.26 -15.09
N GLN A 278 -3.68 -12.24 -14.28
CA GLN A 278 -2.89 -11.91 -13.10
C GLN A 278 -2.95 -13.00 -12.02
N MET A 279 -4.12 -13.55 -11.74
CA MET A 279 -4.29 -14.58 -10.71
C MET A 279 -3.74 -15.95 -11.15
N ASP A 280 -3.66 -16.22 -12.46
CA ASP A 280 -2.98 -17.41 -12.98
C ASP A 280 -1.50 -17.42 -12.56
N ARG A 281 -0.82 -16.27 -12.68
CA ARG A 281 0.59 -16.06 -12.30
C ARG A 281 0.82 -16.03 -10.78
N CYS A 282 -0.22 -15.77 -9.98
CA CYS A 282 -0.07 -15.65 -8.54
C CYS A 282 0.31 -17.00 -7.92
N ILE A 283 1.44 -17.04 -7.20
CA ILE A 283 1.94 -18.24 -6.52
C ILE A 283 1.46 -18.37 -5.06
N ARG A 284 0.54 -17.51 -4.63
CA ARG A 284 -0.06 -17.52 -3.27
C ARG A 284 0.99 -17.52 -2.13
N CYS A 285 2.12 -16.83 -2.33
CA CYS A 285 3.19 -16.71 -1.32
C CYS A 285 2.85 -15.76 -0.15
N TYR A 286 1.73 -15.04 -0.23
CA TYR A 286 1.26 -14.07 0.77
C TYR A 286 2.22 -12.91 1.12
N ALA A 287 3.26 -12.68 0.32
CA ALA A 287 4.16 -11.54 0.49
C ALA A 287 3.40 -10.20 0.50
N CYS A 288 2.34 -10.08 -0.31
CA CYS A 288 1.49 -8.89 -0.36
C CYS A 288 0.74 -8.61 0.97
N ARG A 289 0.42 -9.65 1.75
CA ARG A 289 -0.16 -9.56 3.10
C ARG A 289 0.92 -9.22 4.12
N ASN A 290 2.03 -9.95 4.08
CA ASN A 290 3.11 -9.81 5.06
C ASN A 290 3.83 -8.46 5.01
N ALA A 291 3.89 -7.84 3.84
CA ALA A 291 4.45 -6.51 3.67
C ALA A 291 3.46 -5.38 4.03
N CYS A 292 2.17 -5.69 4.26
CA CYS A 292 1.17 -4.67 4.53
C CYS A 292 1.21 -4.26 6.01
N PRO A 293 1.40 -2.97 6.34
CA PRO A 293 1.39 -2.52 7.73
C PRO A 293 0.02 -2.60 8.40
N MET A 294 -1.06 -2.62 7.62
CA MET A 294 -2.45 -2.70 8.11
C MET A 294 -2.93 -4.14 8.34
N CYS A 295 -2.15 -5.15 7.92
CA CYS A 295 -2.48 -6.56 8.15
C CYS A 295 -1.95 -7.03 9.51
N VAL A 296 -2.68 -6.68 10.57
CA VAL A 296 -2.28 -6.97 11.96
C VAL A 296 -2.77 -8.32 12.49
N CYS A 297 -3.86 -8.86 11.93
CA CYS A 297 -4.50 -10.11 12.38
C CYS A 297 -3.81 -11.38 11.87
N LYS A 298 -2.48 -11.49 12.03
CA LYS A 298 -1.67 -12.55 11.39
C LYS A 298 -2.15 -13.96 11.76
N ASP A 299 -2.35 -14.23 13.04
CA ASP A 299 -2.68 -15.59 13.54
C ASP A 299 -4.10 -16.05 13.22
N TYR A 300 -5.02 -15.12 12.97
CA TYR A 300 -6.44 -15.39 12.63
C TYR A 300 -6.77 -15.00 11.19
N CYS A 301 -5.75 -14.75 10.37
CA CYS A 301 -5.95 -14.32 8.99
C CYS A 301 -6.57 -15.44 8.17
N ILE A 302 -7.49 -15.11 7.26
CA ILE A 302 -8.07 -16.05 6.28
C ILE A 302 -7.02 -16.80 5.43
N ALA A 303 -5.80 -16.27 5.33
CA ALA A 303 -4.69 -16.90 4.62
C ALA A 303 -4.11 -18.11 5.37
N GLU A 304 -4.31 -18.18 6.69
CA GLU A 304 -3.66 -19.15 7.59
C GLU A 304 -4.68 -19.93 8.43
N THR A 305 -5.75 -19.29 8.89
CA THR A 305 -6.76 -19.96 9.70
C THR A 305 -7.54 -20.99 8.88
N ARG A 306 -7.81 -22.13 9.50
CA ARG A 306 -8.73 -23.14 9.00
C ARG A 306 -10.10 -23.07 9.67
N ASP A 307 -10.23 -22.24 10.69
CA ASP A 307 -11.47 -22.03 11.44
C ASP A 307 -11.71 -20.53 11.67
N PRO A 308 -12.72 -19.93 10.99
CA PRO A 308 -13.57 -20.53 9.96
C PRO A 308 -12.81 -20.77 8.63
N HIS A 309 -13.23 -21.79 7.88
CA HIS A 309 -12.62 -22.18 6.61
C HIS A 309 -13.10 -21.28 5.44
N PHE A 310 -12.59 -20.04 5.36
CA PHE A 310 -13.01 -19.07 4.33
C PHE A 310 -12.49 -19.40 2.93
N ILE A 311 -11.28 -19.96 2.81
CA ILE A 311 -10.65 -20.29 1.53
C ILE A 311 -10.09 -21.70 1.58
N THR A 312 -10.15 -22.40 0.45
CA THR A 312 -9.58 -23.76 0.34
C THR A 312 -8.06 -23.70 0.17
N GLN A 313 -7.39 -24.85 0.20
CA GLN A 313 -5.96 -24.96 -0.12
C GLN A 313 -5.68 -25.00 -1.63
N GLU A 314 -6.71 -25.01 -2.47
CA GLU A 314 -6.53 -25.09 -3.91
C GLU A 314 -5.84 -23.83 -4.46
N GLY A 315 -4.97 -24.04 -5.45
CA GLY A 315 -4.28 -22.98 -6.17
C GLY A 315 -5.06 -22.44 -7.37
N THR A 316 -6.39 -22.52 -7.38
CA THR A 316 -7.17 -22.06 -8.53
C THR A 316 -7.18 -20.53 -8.63
N VAL A 317 -7.42 -20.03 -9.84
CA VAL A 317 -7.58 -18.59 -10.11
C VAL A 317 -8.67 -17.99 -9.21
N ARG A 318 -9.76 -18.72 -8.98
CA ARG A 318 -10.86 -18.31 -8.11
C ARG A 318 -10.40 -18.11 -6.67
N GLU A 319 -9.74 -19.09 -6.05
CA GLU A 319 -9.29 -18.98 -4.65
C GLU A 319 -8.29 -17.84 -4.47
N LYS A 320 -7.39 -17.65 -5.45
CA LYS A 320 -6.42 -16.55 -5.47
C LYS A 320 -7.11 -15.19 -5.59
N LEU A 321 -8.10 -15.07 -6.47
CA LEU A 321 -8.88 -13.83 -6.60
C LEU A 321 -9.68 -13.56 -5.34
N TYR A 322 -10.30 -14.58 -4.75
CA TYR A 322 -11.11 -14.45 -3.55
C TYR A 322 -10.29 -13.94 -2.36
N PHE A 323 -9.09 -14.48 -2.16
CA PHE A 323 -8.13 -13.93 -1.20
C PHE A 323 -7.81 -12.45 -1.47
N GLN A 324 -7.57 -12.07 -2.73
CA GLN A 324 -7.27 -10.68 -3.08
C GLN A 324 -8.46 -9.74 -2.85
N CYS A 325 -9.68 -10.20 -3.11
CA CYS A 325 -10.91 -9.46 -2.82
C CYS A 325 -11.09 -9.24 -1.31
N ILE A 326 -10.95 -10.30 -0.51
CA ILE A 326 -11.07 -10.19 0.96
C ILE A 326 -9.98 -9.28 1.51
N HIS A 327 -8.74 -9.45 1.09
CA HIS A 327 -7.63 -8.59 1.51
C HIS A 327 -7.86 -7.13 1.10
N ALA A 328 -8.39 -6.86 -0.10
CA ALA A 328 -8.72 -5.50 -0.50
C ALA A 328 -9.87 -4.91 0.35
N MET A 329 -10.90 -5.71 0.65
CA MET A 329 -12.05 -5.31 1.47
C MET A 329 -11.67 -5.04 2.93
N HIS A 330 -10.82 -5.86 3.53
CA HIS A 330 -10.30 -5.64 4.89
C HIS A 330 -9.50 -4.33 5.02
N LEU A 331 -9.03 -3.78 3.90
CA LEU A 331 -8.30 -2.52 3.84
C LEU A 331 -9.18 -1.35 3.37
N ALA A 332 -10.49 -1.54 3.18
CA ALA A 332 -11.41 -0.45 2.88
C ALA A 332 -11.37 0.58 4.01
N GLY A 333 -11.14 1.84 3.68
CA GLY A 333 -10.98 2.90 4.67
C GLY A 333 -9.64 2.90 5.42
N ARG A 334 -8.75 1.93 5.20
CA ARG A 334 -7.48 1.77 5.94
C ARG A 334 -6.23 1.80 5.06
N CYS A 335 -6.40 1.59 3.75
CA CYS A 335 -5.26 1.55 2.83
C CYS A 335 -4.65 2.94 2.62
N THR A 336 -3.43 3.14 3.11
CA THR A 336 -2.67 4.39 2.95
C THR A 336 -2.02 4.56 1.58
N GLY A 337 -2.16 3.58 0.69
CA GLY A 337 -1.57 3.64 -0.65
C GLY A 337 -0.05 3.47 -0.70
N CYS A 338 0.58 2.92 0.35
CA CYS A 338 2.04 2.76 0.44
C CYS A 338 2.63 1.77 -0.58
N GLY A 339 1.83 0.97 -1.30
CA GLY A 339 2.28 0.14 -2.43
C GLY A 339 3.13 -1.08 -2.11
N GLU A 340 3.43 -1.34 -0.83
CA GLU A 340 4.28 -2.48 -0.42
C GLU A 340 3.70 -3.84 -0.86
N CYS A 341 2.37 -3.96 -0.92
CA CYS A 341 1.71 -5.19 -1.38
C CYS A 341 2.05 -5.56 -2.83
N GLN A 342 2.21 -4.56 -3.71
CA GLN A 342 2.59 -4.74 -5.11
C GLN A 342 4.09 -4.94 -5.24
N ARG A 343 4.89 -4.10 -4.56
CA ARG A 343 6.36 -4.20 -4.55
C ARG A 343 6.84 -5.56 -4.04
N ALA A 344 6.16 -6.14 -3.04
CA ALA A 344 6.52 -7.45 -2.50
C ALA A 344 6.17 -8.63 -3.42
N CYS A 345 5.41 -8.40 -4.50
CA CYS A 345 4.93 -9.47 -5.36
C CYS A 345 6.05 -9.96 -6.29
N PRO A 346 6.54 -11.21 -6.14
CA PRO A 346 7.66 -11.71 -6.96
C PRO A 346 7.31 -11.87 -8.44
N VAL A 347 6.01 -11.87 -8.76
CA VAL A 347 5.49 -11.97 -10.13
C VAL A 347 4.90 -10.66 -10.63
N GLY A 348 5.09 -9.54 -9.92
CA GLY A 348 4.75 -8.20 -10.39
C GLY A 348 3.27 -7.98 -10.69
N ILE A 349 2.36 -8.56 -9.90
CA ILE A 349 0.91 -8.33 -10.07
C ILE A 349 0.56 -6.93 -9.53
N PRO A 350 -0.21 -6.10 -10.27
CA PRO A 350 -0.59 -4.76 -9.86
C PRO A 350 -1.72 -4.75 -8.82
N ILE A 351 -1.49 -5.41 -7.68
CA ILE A 351 -2.44 -5.62 -6.58
C ILE A 351 -2.87 -4.28 -5.94
N LEU A 352 -2.03 -3.25 -5.99
CA LEU A 352 -2.32 -1.93 -5.44
C LEU A 352 -3.52 -1.27 -6.14
N ALA A 353 -3.69 -1.50 -7.45
CA ALA A 353 -4.80 -0.94 -8.21
C ALA A 353 -6.18 -1.36 -7.66
N LEU A 354 -6.31 -2.58 -7.15
CA LEU A 354 -7.53 -3.03 -6.45
C LEU A 354 -7.80 -2.21 -5.18
N ARG A 355 -6.76 -1.88 -4.42
CA ARG A 355 -6.91 -1.13 -3.16
C ARG A 355 -7.15 0.35 -3.45
N GLN A 356 -6.53 0.89 -4.49
CA GLN A 356 -6.77 2.25 -4.96
C GLN A 356 -8.21 2.42 -5.47
N GLN A 357 -8.79 1.41 -6.13
CA GLN A 357 -10.22 1.45 -6.45
C GLN A 357 -11.06 1.58 -5.18
N ILE A 358 -10.80 0.76 -4.17
CA ILE A 358 -11.58 0.77 -2.93
C ILE A 358 -11.39 2.11 -2.21
N ALA A 359 -10.15 2.63 -2.15
CA ALA A 359 -9.87 3.94 -1.60
C ALA A 359 -10.61 5.06 -2.36
N ARG A 360 -10.69 4.98 -3.70
CA ARG A 360 -11.50 5.90 -4.51
C ARG A 360 -12.98 5.83 -4.15
N ALA A 361 -13.54 4.62 -4.03
CA ALA A 361 -14.94 4.46 -3.63
C ALA A 361 -15.21 4.99 -2.22
N VAL A 362 -14.29 4.77 -1.27
CA VAL A 362 -14.38 5.33 0.08
C VAL A 362 -14.32 6.86 0.05
N ALA A 363 -13.40 7.45 -0.73
CA ALA A 363 -13.32 8.90 -0.87
C ALA A 363 -14.59 9.49 -1.48
N GLU A 364 -15.19 8.84 -2.48
CA GLU A 364 -16.47 9.27 -3.08
C GLU A 364 -17.64 9.19 -2.09
N LEU A 365 -17.68 8.17 -1.23
CA LEU A 365 -18.76 7.96 -0.25
C LEU A 365 -18.61 8.83 1.01
N PHE A 366 -17.38 9.11 1.44
CA PHE A 366 -17.08 9.74 2.73
C PHE A 366 -16.32 11.07 2.55
N ASP A 367 -16.88 12.00 1.76
CA ASP A 367 -16.43 13.40 1.66
C ASP A 367 -14.93 13.59 1.39
N GLY A 368 -14.34 12.75 0.56
CA GLY A 368 -12.92 12.80 0.21
C GLY A 368 -12.00 12.16 1.24
N TYR A 369 -12.51 11.32 2.15
CA TYR A 369 -11.72 10.64 3.18
C TYR A 369 -10.49 9.91 2.61
N GLN A 370 -9.36 10.08 3.29
CA GLN A 370 -8.08 9.45 2.96
C GLN A 370 -7.45 8.88 4.24
N SER A 371 -7.13 7.59 4.22
CA SER A 371 -6.49 6.87 5.34
C SER A 371 -5.15 7.49 5.73
N GLY A 372 -4.88 7.58 7.03
CA GLY A 372 -3.61 8.02 7.59
C GLY A 372 -3.28 9.50 7.39
N MET A 373 -4.27 10.36 7.18
CA MET A 373 -4.06 11.81 6.95
C MET A 373 -4.21 12.67 8.20
N ASP A 374 -5.05 12.27 9.15
CA ASP A 374 -5.32 13.03 10.38
C ASP A 374 -5.49 12.02 11.53
N PRO A 375 -4.61 12.03 12.55
CA PRO A 375 -4.70 11.09 13.66
C PRO A 375 -5.99 11.21 14.48
N GLU A 376 -6.66 12.36 14.46
CA GLU A 376 -7.87 12.60 15.25
C GLU A 376 -9.16 12.34 14.46
N ALA A 377 -9.05 12.14 13.13
CA ALA A 377 -10.21 11.83 12.31
C ALA A 377 -10.72 10.41 12.62
N ASN A 378 -12.04 10.26 12.70
CA ASN A 378 -12.67 8.94 12.86
C ASN A 378 -12.74 8.23 11.48
N PRO A 379 -12.11 7.05 11.32
CA PRO A 379 -12.22 6.31 10.07
C PRO A 379 -13.67 5.91 9.73
N PRO A 380 -14.07 5.90 8.46
CA PRO A 380 -15.44 5.60 8.05
C PRO A 380 -16.02 4.29 8.59
N LEU A 381 -15.18 3.28 8.81
CA LEU A 381 -15.60 1.97 9.32
C LEU A 381 -15.50 1.83 10.84
N LEU A 382 -15.06 2.88 11.55
CA LEU A 382 -15.04 2.96 13.01
C LEU A 382 -16.09 3.94 13.57
N GLY A 383 -16.77 4.70 12.70
CA GLY A 383 -17.88 5.56 13.04
C GLY A 383 -19.25 4.90 12.86
N TYR A 384 -20.26 5.52 13.47
CA TYR A 384 -21.66 5.22 13.21
C TYR A 384 -22.42 6.54 13.08
N GLU A 385 -23.07 6.73 11.93
CA GLU A 385 -24.03 7.81 11.71
C GLU A 385 -25.41 7.19 11.42
N VAL A 386 -26.47 7.79 11.98
CA VAL A 386 -27.85 7.29 11.77
C VAL A 386 -28.30 7.53 10.33
N GLU A 387 -27.87 8.64 9.73
CA GLU A 387 -28.13 8.99 8.33
C GLU A 387 -26.81 9.32 7.64
N GLU A 388 -26.50 8.55 6.60
CA GLU A 388 -25.30 8.74 5.78
C GLU A 388 -25.52 9.87 4.77
N LYS A 389 -24.68 10.91 4.82
CA LYS A 389 -24.86 12.13 4.02
C LYS A 389 -24.94 11.88 2.51
N ASN A 390 -24.08 10.98 2.02
CA ASN A 390 -23.93 10.70 0.59
C ASN A 390 -24.72 9.47 0.13
N ILE A 391 -25.34 8.72 1.05
CA ILE A 391 -26.12 7.53 0.72
C ILE A 391 -27.61 7.83 0.90
N LYS A 392 -28.25 8.25 -0.19
CA LYS A 392 -29.68 8.63 -0.20
C LYS A 392 -30.60 7.42 -0.31
N GLN A 393 -30.61 6.57 0.72
CA GLN A 393 -31.30 5.27 0.72
C GLN A 393 -32.84 5.38 0.62
N ARG A 394 -33.44 6.51 1.02
CA ARG A 394 -34.90 6.73 0.98
C ARG A 394 -35.42 7.32 -0.34
N GLU A 395 -34.52 7.75 -1.23
CA GLU A 395 -34.87 8.34 -2.53
C GLU A 395 -34.82 7.31 -3.69
N LEU A 396 -34.35 6.09 -3.40
CA LEU A 396 -34.30 4.91 -4.28
C LEU A 396 -35.37 3.90 -3.90
#